data_AF-A0A8H3E0R9-F1
#
_entry.id   AF-A0A8H3E0R9-F1
#
_cell.length_a   1.000
_cell.length_b   1.000
_cell.length_c   1.000
_cell.angle_alpha   90.00
_cell.angle_beta   90.00
_cell.angle_gamma   90.00
#
_symmetry.space_group_name_H-M   'P 1'
#
loop_
_entity.id
_entity.type
_entity.pdbx_description
1 polymer ?
#
loop_
_entity_poly.entity_id
_entity_poly.type
_entity_poly.pdbx_seq_one_letter_code
_entity_poly.pdbx_strand_id
1 'polypeptide(L)'
;MGGSYSAGNPYYNVSRSAFENVPNKKPGISPWVKFGVPALALVAITAVVSNSSGGDSPLAQGSATNVNNMIRRSVHAMDSTSNPSTGNTASSTFGARDNTHSWPEDSFKPSSPSPTTARTDRPRIIAPAYKWAALPSLIQTDPYLQGWNDTIFSNAQTYYDQPVKAYFIDGGNGVLDIAREIKMRVKAWAYAYRMTKDTKWVDRTWKELQNASGNGTTPFGRDGDNWYSSHFLDLAEFTNAFAIGYDWMYDAWTPTQREAIMWSIINLGLKWGVASYNDPSYHGWLGWWQNNVNGNWNCVCNGGLTVGALAILGDDPTGTAETMLGLTIPNAQKNCALGPSSDGTWSETPNYWYFGTTAHAEMASALLTATGSTYDLVLPTFSLTALYHMHVSGPVAKFDNGDTGPNKFSTTANSMMFYGSFFNQNRYTLFQRDRDDAPEPWSMFWYDPSVSGAFWDGMPLDHYFD
;
A
#
# COMPACT_ATOMS: atom_id res chain seq x y z
N MET A 1 22.12 -37.58 -7.02
CA MET A 1 23.14 -37.12 -7.97
C MET A 1 22.67 -35.77 -8.49
N GLY A 2 23.39 -34.71 -8.16
CA GLY A 2 22.95 -33.33 -8.40
C GLY A 2 23.03 -32.92 -9.86
N GLY A 3 22.04 -32.14 -10.31
CA GLY A 3 22.04 -31.41 -11.57
C GLY A 3 22.03 -29.91 -11.27
N SER A 4 23.09 -29.23 -11.70
CA SER A 4 23.30 -27.80 -11.57
C SER A 4 22.36 -27.00 -12.49
N TYR A 5 21.68 -25.99 -11.95
CA TYR A 5 21.01 -24.96 -12.76
C TYR A 5 22.07 -24.13 -13.49
N SER A 6 22.06 -24.21 -14.82
CA SER A 6 22.90 -23.41 -15.72
C SER A 6 22.38 -21.98 -15.78
N ALA A 7 23.18 -21.04 -15.30
CA ALA A 7 23.03 -19.62 -15.57
C ALA A 7 23.36 -19.34 -17.04
N GLY A 8 22.33 -19.32 -17.89
CA GLY A 8 22.49 -19.16 -19.33
C GLY A 8 21.33 -18.46 -20.01
N ASN A 9 20.62 -17.56 -19.31
CA ASN A 9 19.59 -16.74 -19.94
C ASN A 9 20.21 -15.46 -20.55
N PRO A 10 20.22 -15.29 -21.89
CA PRO A 10 20.88 -14.17 -22.56
C PRO A 10 20.27 -12.78 -22.30
N TYR A 11 19.14 -12.69 -21.58
CA TYR A 11 18.51 -11.41 -21.24
C TYR A 11 19.10 -10.71 -20.00
N TYR A 12 19.94 -11.41 -19.21
CA TYR A 12 20.54 -10.81 -17.99
C TYR A 12 21.66 -9.80 -18.29
N ASN A 13 22.18 -9.76 -19.52
CA ASN A 13 23.34 -8.92 -19.89
C ASN A 13 22.96 -7.59 -20.57
N VAL A 14 21.68 -7.35 -20.87
CA VAL A 14 21.26 -6.14 -21.61
C VAL A 14 21.14 -4.91 -20.68
N SER A 15 21.05 -5.10 -19.36
CA SER A 15 20.99 -4.00 -18.40
C SER A 15 22.35 -3.39 -18.04
N ARG A 16 23.48 -4.06 -18.34
CA ARG A 16 24.82 -3.56 -17.97
C ARG A 16 25.40 -2.55 -18.97
N SER A 17 25.12 -2.69 -20.27
CA SER A 17 25.74 -1.85 -21.30
C SER A 17 25.19 -0.42 -21.37
N ALA A 18 24.07 -0.13 -20.70
CA ALA A 18 23.49 1.22 -20.64
C ALA A 18 24.16 2.16 -19.63
N PHE A 19 25.06 1.66 -18.76
CA PHE A 19 25.62 2.43 -17.64
C PHE A 19 27.15 2.58 -17.65
N GLU A 20 27.87 2.15 -18.69
CA GLU A 20 29.34 2.12 -18.68
C GLU A 20 30.07 3.45 -18.96
N ASN A 21 29.38 4.59 -19.06
CA ASN A 21 30.03 5.89 -19.33
C ASN A 21 29.81 6.94 -18.24
N VAL A 22 30.01 6.58 -16.97
CA VAL A 22 30.14 7.56 -15.87
C VAL A 22 31.56 7.51 -15.30
N PRO A 23 32.36 8.60 -15.39
CA PRO A 23 33.71 8.60 -14.83
C PRO A 23 33.70 8.47 -13.30
N ASN A 24 34.30 7.40 -12.77
CA ASN A 24 34.50 7.19 -11.33
C ASN A 24 35.38 8.29 -10.71
N LYS A 25 34.79 9.20 -9.92
CA LYS A 25 35.53 10.05 -8.99
C LYS A 25 35.82 9.26 -7.71
N LYS A 26 37.11 9.12 -7.37
CA LYS A 26 37.57 8.51 -6.11
C LYS A 26 37.04 9.32 -4.90
N PRO A 27 36.57 8.69 -3.82
CA PRO A 27 36.11 9.40 -2.64
C PRO A 27 37.31 9.97 -1.86
N GLY A 28 37.42 11.30 -1.82
CA GLY A 28 38.32 12.01 -0.92
C GLY A 28 37.66 12.21 0.45
N ILE A 29 38.37 11.86 1.52
CA ILE A 29 37.93 12.07 2.90
C ILE A 29 37.98 13.58 3.22
N SER A 30 36.85 14.14 3.66
CA SER A 30 36.73 15.55 4.08
C SER A 30 37.52 15.82 5.39
N PRO A 31 38.22 16.97 5.56
CA PRO A 31 39.09 17.22 6.72
C PRO A 31 38.38 17.58 8.03
N TRP A 32 37.05 17.46 8.13
CA TRP A 32 36.28 17.99 9.28
C TRP A 32 36.04 17.02 10.44
N VAL A 33 36.79 15.92 10.54
CA VAL A 33 36.75 15.00 11.70
C VAL A 33 38.06 15.06 12.47
N LYS A 34 38.39 16.24 13.00
CA LYS A 34 39.33 16.42 14.10
C LYS A 34 38.89 17.68 14.84
N PHE A 35 38.04 17.55 15.86
CA PHE A 35 38.03 18.32 17.12
C PHE A 35 36.73 18.04 17.90
N GLY A 36 36.86 17.20 18.95
CA GLY A 36 36.22 17.32 20.27
C GLY A 36 34.69 17.43 20.39
N VAL A 37 34.05 16.32 20.76
CA VAL A 37 32.79 16.34 21.52
C VAL A 37 33.14 16.30 23.02
N PRO A 38 32.75 17.27 23.86
CA PRO A 38 32.87 17.13 25.31
C PRO A 38 31.76 16.23 25.85
N ALA A 39 32.16 15.23 26.63
CA ALA A 39 31.30 14.41 27.45
C ALA A 39 30.51 15.24 28.47
N LEU A 40 29.18 15.22 28.37
CA LEU A 40 28.26 15.68 29.43
C LEU A 40 26.88 15.03 29.23
N ALA A 41 26.78 13.73 29.52
CA ALA A 41 25.51 13.03 29.78
C ALA A 41 25.80 11.65 30.41
N LEU A 42 26.45 11.65 31.57
CA LEU A 42 26.49 10.50 32.46
C LEU A 42 26.09 11.02 33.84
N VAL A 43 25.19 10.30 34.50
CA VAL A 43 24.63 10.52 35.85
C VAL A 43 23.35 11.38 35.91
N ALA A 44 22.20 10.71 35.84
CA ALA A 44 21.04 10.93 36.73
C ALA A 44 19.95 9.86 36.49
N ILE A 45 20.22 8.61 36.88
CA ILE A 45 19.15 7.67 37.25
C ILE A 45 19.19 7.58 38.78
N THR A 46 18.45 8.44 39.46
CA THR A 46 18.06 8.27 40.86
C THR A 46 16.84 9.15 41.14
N ALA A 47 15.74 8.48 41.53
CA ALA A 47 14.61 8.96 42.32
C ALA A 47 13.86 10.24 41.90
N VAL A 48 12.61 10.07 41.42
CA VAL A 48 11.52 10.98 41.79
C VAL A 48 10.27 10.18 42.15
N VAL A 49 10.07 10.01 43.46
CA VAL A 49 8.76 9.83 44.11
C VAL A 49 8.24 11.23 44.43
N SER A 50 6.99 11.51 44.05
CA SER A 50 6.09 12.60 44.48
C SER A 50 6.66 14.02 44.67
N ASN A 51 6.25 14.97 43.82
CA ASN A 51 5.46 16.12 44.29
C ASN A 51 4.83 16.92 43.14
N SER A 52 3.58 17.32 43.37
CA SER A 52 2.73 18.15 42.54
C SER A 52 3.00 19.64 42.74
N SER A 53 3.16 20.42 41.65
CA SER A 53 2.68 21.82 41.54
C SER A 53 3.00 22.47 40.18
N GLY A 54 1.97 22.80 39.40
CA GLY A 54 1.76 24.04 38.63
C GLY A 54 2.67 24.45 37.44
N GLY A 55 2.06 24.59 36.25
CA GLY A 55 2.45 25.61 35.24
C GLY A 55 2.66 25.15 33.78
N ASP A 56 1.63 25.35 32.94
CA ASP A 56 1.55 25.60 31.47
C ASP A 56 2.40 24.84 30.42
N SER A 57 1.70 24.08 29.54
CA SER A 57 1.51 24.38 28.09
C SER A 57 0.95 23.13 27.33
N PRO A 58 -0.11 23.21 26.48
CA PRO A 58 -0.84 22.00 26.02
C PRO A 58 -0.27 21.26 24.80
N LEU A 59 0.83 21.69 24.19
CA LEU A 59 1.14 21.27 22.81
C LEU A 59 2.14 20.10 22.65
N ALA A 60 2.64 19.51 23.73
CA ALA A 60 3.63 18.42 23.65
C ALA A 60 3.20 17.09 24.30
N GLN A 61 2.04 17.04 24.99
CA GLN A 61 1.59 15.83 25.68
C GLN A 61 0.83 14.84 24.78
N GLY A 62 0.23 15.27 23.67
CA GLY A 62 -0.51 14.38 22.77
C GLY A 62 0.38 13.32 22.08
N SER A 63 1.56 13.72 21.61
CA SER A 63 2.45 12.87 20.82
C SER A 63 3.15 11.80 21.69
N ALA A 64 3.60 12.18 22.88
CA ALA A 64 4.26 11.25 23.80
C ALA A 64 3.28 10.25 24.44
N THR A 65 2.03 10.64 24.66
CA THR A 65 0.99 9.74 25.20
C THR A 65 0.55 8.72 24.14
N ASN A 66 0.51 9.11 22.86
CA ASN A 66 0.17 8.21 21.75
C ASN A 66 1.31 7.25 21.39
N VAL A 67 2.57 7.69 21.41
CA VAL A 67 3.73 6.81 21.29
C VAL A 67 3.80 5.85 22.48
N ASN A 68 3.51 6.29 23.70
CA ASN A 68 3.41 5.40 24.86
C ASN A 68 2.21 4.45 24.80
N ASN A 69 1.11 4.80 24.14
CA ASN A 69 -0.02 3.89 23.92
C ASN A 69 0.24 2.89 22.78
N MET A 70 0.95 3.28 21.73
CA MET A 70 1.44 2.36 20.68
C MET A 70 2.50 1.42 21.24
N ILE A 71 3.47 1.95 22.01
CA ILE A 71 4.44 1.15 22.75
C ILE A 71 3.73 0.30 23.80
N ARG A 72 2.67 0.74 24.48
CA ARG A 72 1.92 -0.13 25.41
C ARG A 72 1.07 -1.18 24.70
N ARG A 73 0.57 -0.93 23.49
CA ARG A 73 -0.13 -1.95 22.69
C ARG A 73 0.85 -2.95 22.07
N SER A 74 1.99 -2.49 21.56
CA SER A 74 3.07 -3.36 21.07
C SER A 74 3.80 -4.06 22.22
N VAL A 75 3.96 -3.43 23.38
CA VAL A 75 4.48 -4.06 24.61
C VAL A 75 3.44 -4.95 25.24
N HIS A 76 2.12 -4.72 25.21
CA HIS A 76 1.18 -5.77 25.64
C HIS A 76 1.07 -6.92 24.64
N ALA A 77 1.23 -6.66 23.34
CA ALA A 77 1.39 -7.70 22.34
C ALA A 77 2.72 -8.48 22.51
N MET A 78 3.82 -7.81 22.84
CA MET A 78 5.13 -8.42 23.10
C MET A 78 5.27 -9.01 24.51
N ASP A 79 4.58 -8.49 25.53
CA ASP A 79 4.59 -9.03 26.89
C ASP A 79 3.67 -10.26 26.97
N SER A 80 2.70 -10.37 26.05
CA SER A 80 2.01 -11.62 25.75
C SER A 80 2.87 -12.66 24.99
N THR A 81 4.10 -12.31 24.58
CA THR A 81 5.09 -13.30 24.08
C THR A 81 5.88 -13.96 25.21
N SER A 82 5.72 -13.50 26.45
CA SER A 82 5.99 -14.35 27.60
C SER A 82 4.76 -15.24 27.82
N ASN A 83 4.94 -16.54 27.56
CA ASN A 83 4.03 -17.65 27.85
C ASN A 83 2.74 -17.25 28.59
N PRO A 84 1.54 -17.36 27.99
CA PRO A 84 0.33 -16.81 28.59
C PRO A 84 0.08 -17.48 29.94
N SER A 85 0.37 -16.75 31.02
CA SER A 85 -0.04 -17.14 32.36
C SER A 85 -1.57 -17.05 32.42
N THR A 86 -2.24 -18.17 32.15
CA THR A 86 -3.46 -18.68 32.81
C THR A 86 -4.42 -17.65 33.43
N GLY A 87 -4.77 -16.58 32.71
CA GLY A 87 -5.54 -15.46 33.26
C GLY A 87 -6.81 -15.08 32.52
N ASN A 88 -7.03 -15.50 31.28
CA ASN A 88 -8.26 -15.20 30.55
C ASN A 88 -9.04 -16.50 30.26
N THR A 89 -10.00 -16.80 31.13
CA THR A 89 -10.99 -17.87 30.97
C THR A 89 -12.10 -17.50 29.97
N ALA A 90 -11.79 -16.71 28.95
CA ALA A 90 -12.67 -16.60 27.79
C ALA A 90 -12.34 -17.76 26.86
N SER A 91 -13.31 -18.64 26.63
CA SER A 91 -13.26 -19.62 25.54
C SER A 91 -13.11 -18.86 24.23
N SER A 92 -11.86 -18.62 23.79
CA SER A 92 -11.57 -17.97 22.52
C SER A 92 -11.65 -19.03 21.43
N THR A 93 -12.86 -19.43 21.05
CA THR A 93 -13.04 -20.24 19.85
C THR A 93 -12.45 -19.49 18.67
N PHE A 94 -11.49 -20.11 17.97
CA PHE A 94 -10.92 -19.55 16.75
C PHE A 94 -12.02 -19.11 15.77
N GLY A 95 -11.94 -17.86 15.32
CA GLY A 95 -12.75 -17.35 14.23
C GLY A 95 -14.25 -17.23 14.53
N ALA A 96 -14.64 -17.04 15.80
CA ALA A 96 -16.02 -16.72 16.14
C ALA A 96 -16.48 -15.47 15.36
N ARG A 97 -17.65 -15.57 14.71
CA ARG A 97 -18.28 -14.48 13.97
C ARG A 97 -19.39 -13.84 14.81
N ASP A 98 -19.30 -12.53 14.98
CA ASP A 98 -20.34 -11.71 15.57
C ASP A 98 -20.90 -10.75 14.52
N ASN A 99 -22.10 -11.07 14.03
CA ASN A 99 -22.78 -10.29 12.99
C ASN A 99 -23.31 -8.94 13.51
N THR A 100 -23.22 -8.66 14.81
CA THR A 100 -23.59 -7.33 15.33
C THR A 100 -22.60 -6.24 14.92
N HIS A 101 -21.39 -6.64 14.50
CA HIS A 101 -20.31 -5.75 14.06
C HIS A 101 -19.83 -6.12 12.64
N SER A 102 -20.73 -6.23 11.66
CA SER A 102 -20.39 -6.58 10.27
C SER A 102 -20.59 -5.44 9.28
N TRP A 103 -19.86 -5.47 8.17
CA TRP A 103 -20.14 -4.60 7.02
C TRP A 103 -21.56 -4.81 6.49
N PRO A 104 -22.25 -3.76 6.00
CA PRO A 104 -23.48 -3.94 5.26
C PRO A 104 -23.22 -4.66 3.94
N GLU A 105 -24.24 -5.34 3.43
CA GLU A 105 -24.18 -6.01 2.13
C GLU A 105 -24.03 -4.99 0.99
N ASP A 106 -23.15 -5.26 0.03
CA ASP A 106 -23.04 -4.44 -1.17
C ASP A 106 -24.28 -4.62 -2.05
N SER A 107 -25.05 -3.57 -2.25
CA SER A 107 -26.21 -3.60 -3.15
C SER A 107 -25.83 -3.64 -4.63
N PHE A 108 -24.58 -3.29 -4.97
CA PHE A 108 -24.11 -3.31 -6.35
C PHE A 108 -23.63 -4.71 -6.75
N LYS A 109 -24.56 -5.50 -7.30
CA LYS A 109 -24.31 -6.89 -7.75
C LYS A 109 -24.80 -7.07 -9.21
N PRO A 110 -24.09 -6.52 -10.20
CA PRO A 110 -24.50 -6.68 -11.60
C PRO A 110 -24.52 -8.17 -11.98
N SER A 111 -25.58 -8.62 -12.65
CA SER A 111 -25.70 -10.01 -13.11
C SER A 111 -24.70 -10.38 -14.20
N SER A 112 -24.16 -9.38 -14.89
CA SER A 112 -23.13 -9.53 -15.92
C SER A 112 -22.10 -8.40 -15.76
N PRO A 113 -21.15 -8.56 -14.83
CA PRO A 113 -20.08 -7.58 -14.61
C PRO A 113 -19.31 -7.29 -15.90
N SER A 114 -18.99 -6.02 -16.14
CA SER A 114 -18.16 -5.58 -17.27
C SER A 114 -17.05 -4.66 -16.75
N PRO A 115 -15.78 -4.85 -17.17
CA PRO A 115 -14.69 -4.00 -16.72
C PRO A 115 -14.92 -2.52 -17.03
N THR A 116 -15.67 -2.21 -18.08
CA THR A 116 -15.97 -0.84 -18.54
C THR A 116 -17.30 -0.30 -18.03
N THR A 117 -18.00 -1.02 -17.15
CA THR A 117 -19.25 -0.55 -16.54
C THR A 117 -19.13 -0.56 -15.02
N ALA A 118 -18.77 0.60 -14.46
CA ALA A 118 -18.64 0.77 -13.03
C ALA A 118 -19.95 1.27 -12.38
N ARG A 119 -20.08 1.04 -11.07
CA ARG A 119 -21.09 1.69 -10.23
C ARG A 119 -21.01 3.22 -10.38
N THR A 120 -22.17 3.86 -10.26
CA THR A 120 -22.34 5.29 -10.52
C THR A 120 -22.04 6.16 -9.29
N ASP A 121 -22.20 5.62 -8.09
CA ASP A 121 -21.84 6.31 -6.86
C ASP A 121 -20.33 6.28 -6.62
N ARG A 122 -19.83 7.34 -5.97
CA ARG A 122 -18.43 7.50 -5.59
C ARG A 122 -18.32 7.84 -4.09
N PRO A 123 -17.23 7.45 -3.41
CA PRO A 123 -16.10 6.70 -3.92
C PRO A 123 -16.47 5.27 -4.32
N ARG A 124 -15.72 4.67 -5.24
CA ARG A 124 -15.93 3.31 -5.76
C ARG A 124 -14.67 2.45 -5.81
N ILE A 125 -13.49 3.05 -5.66
CA ILE A 125 -12.21 2.34 -5.64
C ILE A 125 -11.90 1.88 -4.21
N ILE A 126 -11.86 0.56 -3.99
CA ILE A 126 -11.51 -0.14 -2.73
C ILE A 126 -12.52 0.07 -1.58
N ALA A 127 -12.97 1.31 -1.38
CA ALA A 127 -13.90 1.75 -0.36
C ALA A 127 -15.15 2.36 -1.02
N PRO A 128 -16.12 1.54 -1.48
CA PRO A 128 -17.35 2.04 -2.07
C PRO A 128 -18.19 2.85 -1.06
N ALA A 129 -19.06 3.73 -1.55
CA ALA A 129 -19.79 4.71 -0.74
C ALA A 129 -20.53 4.11 0.47
N TYR A 130 -21.12 2.92 0.34
CA TYR A 130 -21.83 2.26 1.44
C TYR A 130 -20.90 1.88 2.61
N LYS A 131 -19.63 1.54 2.34
CA LYS A 131 -18.65 1.28 3.41
C LYS A 131 -18.30 2.58 4.15
N TRP A 132 -18.14 3.69 3.44
CA TRP A 132 -17.94 4.99 4.09
C TRP A 132 -19.11 5.39 4.99
N ALA A 133 -20.34 5.09 4.58
CA ALA A 133 -21.53 5.36 5.39
C ALA A 133 -21.56 4.53 6.69
N ALA A 134 -21.08 3.29 6.64
CA ALA A 134 -21.07 2.39 7.81
C ALA A 134 -19.87 2.61 8.75
N LEU A 135 -18.74 3.05 8.22
CA LEU A 135 -17.46 3.10 8.92
C LEU A 135 -17.48 3.87 10.26
N PRO A 136 -18.11 5.05 10.39
CA PRO A 136 -18.16 5.77 11.67
C PRO A 136 -18.77 4.96 12.81
N SER A 137 -19.81 4.17 12.55
CA SER A 137 -20.44 3.32 13.55
C SER A 137 -19.54 2.15 13.94
N LEU A 138 -18.87 1.53 12.97
CA LEU A 138 -17.93 0.44 13.23
C LEU A 138 -16.72 0.89 14.06
N ILE A 139 -16.21 2.10 13.81
CA ILE A 139 -15.12 2.70 14.59
C ILE A 139 -15.52 2.89 16.07
N GLN A 140 -16.78 3.19 16.37
CA GLN A 140 -17.25 3.38 17.75
C GLN A 140 -17.31 2.08 18.55
N THR A 141 -17.40 0.94 17.87
CA THR A 141 -17.65 -0.36 18.51
C THR A 141 -16.47 -1.33 18.40
N ASP A 142 -15.54 -1.12 17.47
CA ASP A 142 -14.37 -1.98 17.27
C ASP A 142 -13.06 -1.30 17.73
N PRO A 143 -12.32 -1.88 18.70
CA PRO A 143 -11.12 -1.26 19.27
C PRO A 143 -9.90 -1.23 18.34
N TYR A 144 -9.85 -2.08 17.32
CA TYR A 144 -8.82 -2.03 16.28
C TYR A 144 -9.09 -0.88 15.32
N LEU A 145 -10.32 -0.77 14.81
CA LEU A 145 -10.74 0.35 13.95
C LEU A 145 -10.58 1.70 14.67
N GLN A 146 -10.91 1.78 15.96
CA GLN A 146 -10.66 2.99 16.75
C GLN A 146 -9.18 3.34 16.80
N GLY A 147 -8.31 2.38 17.15
CA GLY A 147 -6.87 2.61 17.25
C GLY A 147 -6.24 2.97 15.90
N TRP A 148 -6.64 2.31 14.82
CA TRP A 148 -6.15 2.62 13.48
C TRP A 148 -6.64 3.96 12.99
N ASN A 149 -7.89 4.33 13.25
CA ASN A 149 -8.41 5.67 12.96
C ASN A 149 -7.52 6.74 13.59
N ASP A 150 -7.22 6.63 14.89
CA ASP A 150 -6.39 7.60 15.61
C ASP A 150 -4.97 7.68 15.03
N THR A 151 -4.36 6.53 14.69
CA THR A 151 -3.05 6.50 14.03
C THR A 151 -3.08 7.15 12.65
N ILE A 152 -4.11 6.88 11.83
CA ILE A 152 -4.25 7.49 10.50
C ILE A 152 -4.38 9.01 10.62
N PHE A 153 -5.16 9.53 11.56
CA PHE A 153 -5.27 10.97 11.80
C PHE A 153 -3.95 11.60 12.25
N SER A 154 -3.21 10.94 13.16
CA SER A 154 -1.89 11.38 13.59
C SER A 154 -0.89 11.44 12.42
N ASN A 155 -0.90 10.40 11.57
CA ASN A 155 -0.07 10.34 10.37
C ASN A 155 -0.46 11.42 9.36
N ALA A 156 -1.76 11.59 9.08
CA ALA A 156 -2.28 12.63 8.20
C ALA A 156 -1.81 14.03 8.63
N GLN A 157 -1.88 14.34 9.93
CA GLN A 157 -1.37 15.61 10.47
C GLN A 157 0.15 15.72 10.32
N THR A 158 0.90 14.67 10.66
CA THR A 158 2.37 14.64 10.49
C THR A 158 2.77 14.92 9.04
N TYR A 159 2.06 14.34 8.07
CA TYR A 159 2.31 14.58 6.65
C TYR A 159 1.89 15.99 6.22
N TYR A 160 0.80 16.52 6.78
CA TYR A 160 0.30 17.87 6.45
C TYR A 160 1.36 18.93 6.69
N ASP A 161 2.08 18.81 7.81
CA ASP A 161 3.11 19.75 8.24
C ASP A 161 4.43 19.63 7.44
N GLN A 162 4.56 18.58 6.61
CA GLN A 162 5.71 18.39 5.73
C GLN A 162 5.52 19.15 4.41
N PRO A 163 6.62 19.64 3.78
CA PRO A 163 6.54 20.20 2.44
C PRO A 163 6.06 19.16 1.43
N VAL A 164 5.61 19.64 0.26
CA VAL A 164 5.39 18.77 -0.90
C VAL A 164 6.67 18.02 -1.24
N LYS A 165 6.55 16.79 -1.76
CA LYS A 165 7.72 15.98 -2.10
C LYS A 165 8.50 16.63 -3.23
N ALA A 166 9.81 16.72 -3.02
CA ALA A 166 10.75 17.17 -4.05
C ALA A 166 11.05 16.02 -5.03
N TYR A 167 11.25 16.36 -6.30
CA TYR A 167 11.69 15.42 -7.31
C TYR A 167 13.20 15.20 -7.22
N PHE A 168 13.63 13.94 -7.15
CA PHE A 168 15.02 13.53 -7.34
C PHE A 168 15.08 12.06 -7.78
N ILE A 169 16.10 11.70 -8.56
CA ILE A 169 16.29 10.33 -9.06
C ILE A 169 17.25 9.59 -8.11
N ASP A 170 16.79 8.50 -7.52
CA ASP A 170 17.54 7.57 -6.68
C ASP A 170 18.17 6.44 -7.51
N GLY A 171 19.21 6.79 -8.28
CA GLY A 171 19.97 5.83 -9.07
C GLY A 171 19.08 4.98 -9.99
N GLY A 172 19.21 3.66 -9.88
CA GLY A 172 18.44 2.69 -10.69
C GLY A 172 16.97 2.53 -10.30
N ASN A 173 16.56 3.04 -9.12
CA ASN A 173 15.19 2.94 -8.61
C ASN A 173 14.29 4.08 -9.12
N GLY A 174 14.83 5.00 -9.93
CA GLY A 174 14.09 6.14 -10.44
C GLY A 174 13.65 7.07 -9.30
N VAL A 175 12.38 7.47 -9.33
CA VAL A 175 11.69 8.29 -8.33
C VAL A 175 10.66 7.48 -7.53
N LEU A 176 10.77 6.14 -7.51
CA LEU A 176 9.78 5.23 -6.93
C LEU A 176 9.36 5.56 -5.50
N ASP A 177 10.33 5.84 -4.63
CA ASP A 177 10.05 6.13 -3.23
C ASP A 177 9.25 7.43 -3.08
N ILE A 178 9.49 8.42 -3.96
CA ILE A 178 8.69 9.65 -4.01
C ILE A 178 7.24 9.32 -4.38
N ALA A 179 7.02 8.47 -5.39
CA ALA A 179 5.68 8.06 -5.81
C ALA A 179 4.92 7.35 -4.69
N ARG A 180 5.60 6.42 -3.99
CA ARG A 180 5.03 5.66 -2.86
C ARG A 180 4.74 6.55 -1.66
N GLU A 181 5.62 7.47 -1.31
CA GLU A 181 5.38 8.44 -0.24
C GLU A 181 4.18 9.33 -0.56
N ILE A 182 4.02 9.76 -1.82
CA ILE A 182 2.83 10.52 -2.24
C ILE A 182 1.58 9.65 -2.13
N LYS A 183 1.61 8.39 -2.57
CA LYS A 183 0.48 7.45 -2.40
C LYS A 183 0.08 7.32 -0.92
N MET A 184 1.06 7.11 -0.04
CA MET A 184 0.86 7.03 1.41
C MET A 184 0.18 8.30 1.98
N ARG A 185 0.68 9.49 1.62
CA ARG A 185 0.14 10.77 2.07
C ARG A 185 -1.28 11.01 1.56
N VAL A 186 -1.52 10.79 0.27
CA VAL A 186 -2.83 10.98 -0.36
C VAL A 186 -3.87 10.06 0.25
N LYS A 187 -3.54 8.78 0.50
CA LYS A 187 -4.43 7.84 1.20
C LYS A 187 -4.86 8.38 2.56
N ALA A 188 -3.91 8.86 3.37
CA ALA A 188 -4.18 9.37 4.71
C ALA A 188 -5.04 10.65 4.70
N TRP A 189 -4.74 11.61 3.84
CA TRP A 189 -5.53 12.84 3.73
C TRP A 189 -6.92 12.60 3.11
N ALA A 190 -7.04 11.70 2.13
CA ALA A 190 -8.32 11.30 1.55
C ALA A 190 -9.22 10.66 2.60
N TYR A 191 -8.66 9.76 3.41
CA TYR A 191 -9.36 9.20 4.57
C TYR A 191 -9.79 10.29 5.55
N ALA A 192 -8.86 11.15 6.00
CA ALA A 192 -9.15 12.20 6.97
C ALA A 192 -10.23 13.18 6.48
N TYR A 193 -10.19 13.57 5.20
CA TYR A 193 -11.25 14.37 4.57
C TYR A 193 -12.60 13.66 4.64
N ARG A 194 -12.67 12.38 4.27
CA ARG A 194 -13.95 11.66 4.25
C ARG A 194 -14.57 11.51 5.63
N MET A 195 -13.74 11.34 6.65
CA MET A 195 -14.18 11.22 8.05
C MET A 195 -14.57 12.56 8.69
N THR A 196 -13.97 13.68 8.28
CA THR A 196 -14.17 14.99 8.95
C THR A 196 -14.89 16.03 8.11
N LYS A 197 -14.85 15.89 6.79
CA LYS A 197 -15.21 16.90 5.79
C LYS A 197 -14.45 18.22 5.90
N ASP A 198 -13.32 18.25 6.61
CA ASP A 198 -12.42 19.40 6.70
C ASP A 198 -11.64 19.57 5.38
N THR A 199 -11.85 20.71 4.71
CA THR A 199 -11.26 21.00 3.40
C THR A 199 -9.75 21.21 3.46
N LYS A 200 -9.15 21.43 4.64
CA LYS A 200 -7.68 21.55 4.72
C LYS A 200 -6.97 20.32 4.15
N TRP A 201 -7.57 19.13 4.30
CA TRP A 201 -7.03 17.88 3.77
C TRP A 201 -7.11 17.83 2.24
N VAL A 202 -8.18 18.39 1.67
CA VAL A 202 -8.38 18.53 0.22
C VAL A 202 -7.37 19.52 -0.35
N ASP A 203 -7.21 20.68 0.29
CA ASP A 203 -6.25 21.72 -0.12
C ASP A 203 -4.80 21.19 -0.06
N ARG A 204 -4.47 20.45 1.01
CA ARG A 204 -3.15 19.84 1.15
C ARG A 204 -2.88 18.77 0.10
N THR A 205 -3.90 17.97 -0.22
CA THR A 205 -3.83 16.90 -1.24
C THR A 205 -3.69 17.51 -2.63
N TRP A 206 -4.48 18.55 -2.95
CA TRP A 206 -4.34 19.30 -4.20
C TRP A 206 -2.93 19.86 -4.37
N LYS A 207 -2.36 20.46 -3.32
CA LYS A 207 -0.99 21.01 -3.38
C LYS A 207 0.05 19.93 -3.70
N GLU A 208 -0.10 18.72 -3.14
CA GLU A 208 0.80 17.59 -3.42
C GLU A 208 0.64 17.09 -4.86
N LEU A 209 -0.60 16.87 -5.32
CA LEU A 209 -0.89 16.36 -6.66
C LEU A 209 -0.50 17.39 -7.74
N GLN A 210 -0.79 18.67 -7.54
CA GLN A 210 -0.39 19.74 -8.46
C GLN A 210 1.14 19.82 -8.60
N ASN A 211 1.88 19.65 -7.50
CA ASN A 211 3.34 19.57 -7.54
C ASN A 211 3.80 18.32 -8.30
N ALA A 212 3.31 17.13 -7.92
CA ALA A 212 3.73 15.86 -8.51
C ALA A 212 3.37 15.70 -10.00
N SER A 213 2.38 16.45 -10.50
CA SER A 213 2.04 16.46 -11.92
C SER A 213 2.78 17.53 -12.73
N GLY A 214 3.52 18.43 -12.07
CA GLY A 214 4.14 19.59 -12.72
C GLY A 214 3.15 20.68 -13.15
N ASN A 215 1.89 20.64 -12.70
CA ASN A 215 0.87 21.65 -13.03
C ASN A 215 0.98 22.93 -12.18
N GLY A 216 1.97 23.01 -11.29
CA GLY A 216 2.23 24.17 -10.43
C GLY A 216 3.27 25.13 -11.02
N THR A 217 3.74 26.06 -10.19
CA THR A 217 4.83 27.00 -10.56
C THR A 217 6.22 26.41 -10.38
N THR A 218 6.34 25.27 -9.70
CA THR A 218 7.60 24.57 -9.44
C THR A 218 7.68 23.34 -10.34
N PRO A 219 8.72 23.21 -11.18
CA PRO A 219 8.91 22.02 -12.00
C PRO A 219 9.02 20.76 -11.16
N PHE A 220 8.44 19.67 -11.65
CA PHE A 220 8.55 18.35 -11.06
C PHE A 220 8.95 17.36 -12.14
N GLY A 221 10.19 16.90 -12.11
CA GLY A 221 10.73 16.03 -13.15
C GLY A 221 10.90 16.73 -14.50
N ARG A 222 10.95 15.94 -15.56
CA ARG A 222 11.05 16.42 -16.94
C ARG A 222 9.65 16.68 -17.49
N ASP A 223 9.48 17.79 -18.19
CA ASP A 223 8.20 18.11 -18.84
C ASP A 223 7.76 16.99 -19.80
N GLY A 224 6.52 16.52 -19.64
CA GLY A 224 5.96 15.37 -20.36
C GLY A 224 6.40 13.99 -19.87
N ASP A 225 7.30 13.92 -18.88
CA ASP A 225 7.82 12.69 -18.27
C ASP A 225 8.04 12.87 -16.76
N ASN A 226 7.10 13.59 -16.12
CA ASN A 226 7.20 14.01 -14.72
C ASN A 226 7.25 12.82 -13.73
N TRP A 227 6.71 11.67 -14.14
CA TRP A 227 6.65 10.44 -13.34
C TRP A 227 7.71 9.41 -13.72
N TYR A 228 8.72 9.80 -14.50
CA TYR A 228 9.89 8.99 -14.84
C TYR A 228 9.53 7.65 -15.49
N SER A 229 9.00 7.70 -16.71
CA SER A 229 8.57 6.52 -17.49
C SER A 229 9.64 5.45 -17.66
N SER A 230 10.93 5.80 -17.58
CA SER A 230 12.05 4.86 -17.69
C SER A 230 12.08 3.78 -16.60
N HIS A 231 11.44 4.02 -15.45
CA HIS A 231 11.24 3.02 -14.40
C HIS A 231 9.74 2.88 -14.11
N PHE A 232 9.09 1.93 -14.79
CA PHE A 232 7.62 1.90 -14.91
C PHE A 232 6.86 1.75 -13.57
N LEU A 233 7.50 1.22 -12.52
CA LEU A 233 6.93 1.18 -11.17
C LEU A 233 6.58 2.58 -10.66
N ASP A 234 7.37 3.60 -11.01
CA ASP A 234 7.21 4.97 -10.57
C ASP A 234 5.89 5.53 -11.09
N LEU A 235 5.74 5.42 -12.42
CA LEU A 235 4.55 5.80 -13.16
C LEU A 235 3.32 5.10 -12.62
N ALA A 236 3.40 3.80 -12.35
CA ALA A 236 2.28 3.02 -11.83
C ALA A 236 1.87 3.46 -10.42
N GLU A 237 2.83 3.67 -9.51
CA GLU A 237 2.57 4.16 -8.15
C GLU A 237 2.02 5.59 -8.14
N PHE A 238 2.52 6.48 -9.00
CA PHE A 238 1.94 7.82 -9.17
C PHE A 238 0.50 7.76 -9.71
N THR A 239 0.26 6.95 -10.74
CA THR A 239 -1.07 6.78 -11.32
C THR A 239 -2.05 6.33 -10.25
N ASN A 240 -1.66 5.36 -9.41
CA ASN A 240 -2.46 4.87 -8.30
C ASN A 240 -2.71 5.96 -7.24
N ALA A 241 -1.68 6.71 -6.84
CA ALA A 241 -1.84 7.82 -5.91
C ALA A 241 -2.86 8.86 -6.38
N PHE A 242 -2.77 9.25 -7.66
CA PHE A 242 -3.71 10.20 -8.27
C PHE A 242 -5.12 9.62 -8.35
N ALA A 243 -5.25 8.34 -8.68
CA ALA A 243 -6.52 7.65 -8.77
C ALA A 243 -7.27 7.62 -7.43
N ILE A 244 -6.56 7.31 -6.33
CA ILE A 244 -7.11 7.34 -4.97
C ILE A 244 -7.61 8.74 -4.63
N GLY A 245 -6.78 9.77 -4.85
CA GLY A 245 -7.18 11.16 -4.61
C GLY A 245 -8.37 11.60 -5.46
N TYR A 246 -8.40 11.21 -6.74
CA TYR A 246 -9.48 11.53 -7.67
C TYR A 246 -10.82 10.95 -7.20
N ASP A 247 -10.84 9.65 -6.88
CA ASP A 247 -12.07 8.94 -6.55
C ASP A 247 -12.56 9.23 -5.13
N TRP A 248 -11.66 9.18 -4.14
CA TRP A 248 -12.04 9.34 -2.73
C TRP A 248 -12.44 10.78 -2.39
N MET A 249 -11.91 11.78 -3.09
CA MET A 249 -12.29 13.19 -2.90
C MET A 249 -13.10 13.75 -4.08
N TYR A 250 -13.73 12.89 -4.89
CA TYR A 250 -14.46 13.32 -6.10
C TYR A 250 -15.51 14.40 -5.81
N ASP A 251 -16.22 14.34 -4.69
CA ASP A 251 -17.21 15.35 -4.28
C ASP A 251 -16.61 16.68 -3.81
N ALA A 252 -15.31 16.70 -3.48
CA ALA A 252 -14.61 17.86 -2.94
C ALA A 252 -13.91 18.71 -4.01
N TRP A 253 -13.50 18.09 -5.13
CA TRP A 253 -12.77 18.77 -6.18
C TRP A 253 -13.63 19.79 -6.93
N THR A 254 -13.10 20.98 -7.14
CA THR A 254 -13.62 21.89 -8.17
C THR A 254 -13.56 21.23 -9.55
N PRO A 255 -14.39 21.65 -10.53
CA PRO A 255 -14.35 21.12 -11.89
C PRO A 255 -12.93 21.18 -12.50
N THR A 256 -12.23 22.31 -12.34
CA THR A 256 -10.87 22.49 -12.85
C THR A 256 -9.85 21.56 -12.19
N GLN A 257 -9.92 21.36 -10.86
CA GLN A 257 -9.03 20.41 -10.18
C GLN A 257 -9.29 18.98 -10.64
N ARG A 258 -10.55 18.61 -10.80
CA ARG A 258 -10.96 17.29 -11.31
C ARG A 258 -10.42 17.05 -12.71
N GLU A 259 -10.62 17.99 -13.63
CA GLU A 259 -10.05 17.93 -14.98
C GLU A 259 -8.53 17.82 -14.96
N ALA A 260 -7.85 18.62 -14.13
CA ALA A 260 -6.39 18.59 -14.03
C ALA A 260 -5.87 17.23 -13.54
N ILE A 261 -6.46 16.65 -12.50
CA ILE A 261 -6.07 15.34 -11.97
C ILE A 261 -6.35 14.23 -13.01
N MET A 262 -7.52 14.26 -13.66
CA MET A 262 -7.86 13.30 -14.73
C MET A 262 -6.84 13.36 -15.87
N TRP A 263 -6.51 14.57 -16.37
CA TRP A 263 -5.54 14.73 -17.44
C TRP A 263 -4.12 14.33 -17.02
N SER A 264 -3.74 14.48 -15.74
CA SER A 264 -2.49 13.93 -15.23
C SER A 264 -2.48 12.40 -15.25
N ILE A 265 -3.56 11.75 -14.80
CA ILE A 265 -3.71 10.28 -14.88
C ILE A 265 -3.59 9.82 -16.35
N ILE A 266 -4.26 10.49 -17.28
CA ILE A 266 -4.22 10.14 -18.71
C ILE A 266 -2.82 10.35 -19.30
N ASN A 267 -2.26 11.56 -19.18
CA ASN A 267 -1.07 11.96 -19.94
C ASN A 267 0.23 11.45 -19.34
N LEU A 268 0.33 11.40 -18.00
CA LEU A 268 1.55 10.99 -17.31
C LEU A 268 1.53 9.51 -16.94
N GLY A 269 0.36 8.87 -16.93
CA GLY A 269 0.18 7.45 -16.61
C GLY A 269 -0.32 6.62 -17.78
N LEU A 270 -1.63 6.69 -18.04
CA LEU A 270 -2.31 5.72 -18.91
C LEU A 270 -1.82 5.73 -20.35
N LYS A 271 -1.48 6.89 -20.93
CA LYS A 271 -0.91 6.96 -22.30
C LYS A 271 0.42 6.22 -22.43
N TRP A 272 1.28 6.30 -21.42
CA TRP A 272 2.50 5.50 -21.36
C TRP A 272 2.20 4.01 -21.17
N GLY A 273 1.15 3.67 -20.43
CA GLY A 273 0.57 2.32 -20.38
C GLY A 273 0.19 1.81 -21.77
N VAL A 274 -0.65 2.55 -22.50
CA VAL A 274 -1.08 2.19 -23.87
C VAL A 274 0.14 2.01 -24.78
N ALA A 275 1.08 2.96 -24.73
CA ALA A 275 2.30 2.91 -25.51
C ALA A 275 3.12 1.65 -25.18
N SER A 276 3.28 1.32 -23.89
CA SER A 276 4.04 0.15 -23.45
C SER A 276 3.45 -1.17 -23.95
N TYR A 277 2.12 -1.26 -24.16
CA TYR A 277 1.47 -2.46 -24.66
C TYR A 277 1.43 -2.51 -26.20
N ASN A 278 1.08 -1.40 -26.84
CA ASN A 278 0.69 -1.38 -28.25
C ASN A 278 1.85 -1.06 -29.20
N ASP A 279 2.94 -0.45 -28.72
CA ASP A 279 4.12 -0.15 -29.53
C ASP A 279 5.25 -1.16 -29.25
N PRO A 280 5.56 -2.09 -30.18
CA PRO A 280 6.62 -3.07 -30.01
C PRO A 280 8.01 -2.45 -29.74
N SER A 281 8.25 -1.20 -30.16
CA SER A 281 9.52 -0.50 -29.88
C SER A 281 9.71 -0.17 -28.40
N TYR A 282 8.62 -0.17 -27.61
CA TYR A 282 8.63 0.09 -26.17
C TYR A 282 8.68 -1.19 -25.33
N HIS A 283 8.41 -2.37 -25.89
CA HIS A 283 8.40 -3.64 -25.15
C HIS A 283 9.72 -3.96 -24.44
N GLY A 284 10.86 -3.61 -25.03
CA GLY A 284 12.18 -3.96 -24.47
C GLY A 284 12.62 -3.13 -23.25
N TRP A 285 12.21 -1.85 -23.17
CA TRP A 285 12.70 -0.93 -22.14
C TRP A 285 11.58 -0.37 -21.25
N LEU A 286 10.36 -0.23 -21.76
CA LEU A 286 9.20 0.31 -21.05
C LEU A 286 8.21 -0.79 -20.62
N GLY A 287 7.97 -1.76 -21.51
CA GLY A 287 6.93 -2.80 -21.36
C GLY A 287 7.43 -4.19 -21.01
N TRP A 288 8.70 -4.36 -20.62
CA TRP A 288 9.32 -5.69 -20.46
C TRP A 288 8.62 -6.54 -19.39
N TRP A 289 8.03 -5.89 -18.38
CA TRP A 289 7.29 -6.50 -17.28
C TRP A 289 5.97 -7.17 -17.69
N GLN A 290 5.54 -7.00 -18.95
CA GLN A 290 4.28 -7.57 -19.45
C GLN A 290 4.40 -9.04 -19.87
N ASN A 291 5.62 -9.52 -20.13
CA ASN A 291 5.86 -10.80 -20.77
C ASN A 291 6.61 -11.77 -19.84
N ASN A 292 5.91 -12.78 -19.31
CA ASN A 292 6.46 -13.83 -18.45
C ASN A 292 7.12 -13.30 -17.15
N VAL A 293 6.59 -12.22 -16.59
CA VAL A 293 7.04 -11.67 -15.31
C VAL A 293 5.97 -11.93 -14.26
N ASN A 294 6.14 -13.00 -13.52
CA ASN A 294 5.24 -13.40 -12.44
C ASN A 294 5.81 -12.86 -11.13
N GLY A 295 5.41 -11.66 -10.74
CA GLY A 295 5.94 -11.00 -9.55
C GLY A 295 5.48 -9.56 -9.40
N ASN A 296 6.14 -8.83 -8.50
CA ASN A 296 5.75 -7.47 -8.13
C ASN A 296 5.65 -6.51 -9.32
N TRP A 297 6.54 -6.57 -10.31
CA TRP A 297 6.59 -5.64 -11.42
C TRP A 297 5.31 -5.69 -12.23
N ASN A 298 4.87 -6.89 -12.57
CA ASN A 298 3.62 -7.05 -13.29
C ASN A 298 2.41 -6.63 -12.45
N CYS A 299 2.38 -6.99 -11.16
CA CYS A 299 1.29 -6.63 -10.25
C CYS A 299 1.18 -5.11 -10.04
N VAL A 300 2.29 -4.43 -9.81
CA VAL A 300 2.33 -2.99 -9.54
C VAL A 300 1.99 -2.21 -10.80
N CYS A 301 2.62 -2.53 -11.93
CA CYS A 301 2.37 -1.84 -13.19
C CYS A 301 0.91 -2.00 -13.63
N ASN A 302 0.39 -3.23 -13.70
CA ASN A 302 -1.01 -3.46 -14.05
C ASN A 302 -1.97 -2.87 -13.02
N GLY A 303 -1.68 -3.02 -11.72
CA GLY A 303 -2.55 -2.55 -10.66
C GLY A 303 -2.69 -1.04 -10.67
N GLY A 304 -1.58 -0.29 -10.74
CA GLY A 304 -1.62 1.17 -10.79
C GLY A 304 -2.38 1.69 -12.00
N LEU A 305 -2.13 1.12 -13.19
CA LEU A 305 -2.83 1.49 -14.42
C LEU A 305 -4.33 1.14 -14.37
N THR A 306 -4.69 -0.02 -13.82
CA THR A 306 -6.09 -0.46 -13.66
C THR A 306 -6.85 0.47 -12.72
N VAL A 307 -6.26 0.78 -11.55
CA VAL A 307 -6.87 1.67 -10.56
C VAL A 307 -7.01 3.08 -11.15
N GLY A 308 -6.00 3.57 -11.88
CA GLY A 308 -6.08 4.83 -12.63
C GLY A 308 -7.22 4.87 -13.64
N ALA A 309 -7.36 3.84 -14.47
CA ALA A 309 -8.43 3.74 -15.45
C ALA A 309 -9.82 3.67 -14.79
N LEU A 310 -9.99 2.84 -13.76
CA LEU A 310 -11.27 2.74 -13.02
C LEU A 310 -11.64 4.06 -12.34
N ALA A 311 -10.67 4.82 -11.82
CA ALA A 311 -10.94 6.09 -11.15
C ALA A 311 -11.54 7.13 -12.11
N ILE A 312 -11.12 7.18 -13.37
CA ILE A 312 -11.61 8.16 -14.36
C ILE A 312 -12.62 7.59 -15.36
N LEU A 313 -12.98 6.30 -15.26
CA LEU A 313 -13.92 5.65 -16.16
C LEU A 313 -15.29 6.37 -16.16
N GLY A 314 -15.76 6.77 -17.34
CA GLY A 314 -16.97 7.59 -17.52
C GLY A 314 -16.73 9.11 -17.51
N ASP A 315 -15.60 9.58 -16.96
CA ASP A 315 -15.15 10.98 -17.04
C ASP A 315 -14.12 11.18 -18.16
N ASP A 316 -13.33 10.15 -18.51
CA ASP A 316 -12.33 10.18 -19.58
C ASP A 316 -12.97 10.37 -20.99
N PRO A 317 -12.71 11.50 -21.67
CA PRO A 317 -13.28 11.76 -22.99
C PRO A 317 -12.53 11.09 -24.15
N THR A 318 -11.42 10.39 -23.87
CA THR A 318 -10.50 9.87 -24.90
C THR A 318 -10.63 8.37 -25.17
N GLY A 319 -11.30 7.62 -24.28
CA GLY A 319 -11.34 6.15 -24.33
C GLY A 319 -10.03 5.46 -23.88
N THR A 320 -9.08 6.21 -23.32
CA THR A 320 -7.81 5.68 -22.82
C THR A 320 -8.04 4.74 -21.62
N ALA A 321 -8.94 5.12 -20.71
CA ALA A 321 -9.29 4.31 -19.54
C ALA A 321 -9.87 2.95 -19.95
N GLU A 322 -10.86 2.93 -20.84
CA GLU A 322 -11.45 1.68 -21.35
C GLU A 322 -10.40 0.81 -22.05
N THR A 323 -9.56 1.42 -22.89
CA THR A 323 -8.45 0.74 -23.55
C THR A 323 -7.52 0.09 -22.53
N MET A 324 -7.14 0.81 -21.48
CA MET A 324 -6.23 0.30 -20.46
C MET A 324 -6.82 -0.86 -19.64
N LEU A 325 -8.12 -0.86 -19.36
CA LEU A 325 -8.78 -1.99 -18.70
C LEU A 325 -8.75 -3.25 -19.57
N GLY A 326 -8.95 -3.10 -20.88
CA GLY A 326 -8.82 -4.18 -21.86
C GLY A 326 -7.41 -4.76 -21.98
N LEU A 327 -6.37 -3.99 -21.63
CA LEU A 327 -4.97 -4.42 -21.70
C LEU A 327 -4.46 -5.00 -20.37
N THR A 328 -4.72 -4.32 -19.27
CA THR A 328 -4.14 -4.63 -17.95
C THR A 328 -4.76 -5.85 -17.30
N ILE A 329 -6.09 -6.01 -17.37
CA ILE A 329 -6.78 -7.14 -16.73
C ILE A 329 -6.32 -8.48 -17.35
N PRO A 330 -6.35 -8.68 -18.69
CA PRO A 330 -5.90 -9.94 -19.27
C PRO A 330 -4.41 -10.21 -19.06
N ASN A 331 -3.59 -9.16 -18.96
CA ASN A 331 -2.16 -9.32 -18.69
C ASN A 331 -1.89 -9.73 -17.24
N ALA A 332 -2.57 -9.10 -16.27
CA ALA A 332 -2.45 -9.43 -14.87
C ALA A 332 -2.94 -10.85 -14.56
N GLN A 333 -4.03 -11.29 -15.18
CA GLN A 333 -4.53 -12.67 -15.09
C GLN A 333 -3.47 -13.71 -15.51
N LYS A 334 -2.67 -13.40 -16.54
CA LYS A 334 -1.67 -14.32 -17.10
C LYS A 334 -0.31 -14.27 -16.40
N ASN A 335 -0.06 -13.25 -15.58
CA ASN A 335 1.26 -12.99 -15.02
C ASN A 335 1.19 -12.69 -13.50
N CYS A 336 0.68 -11.52 -13.10
CA CYS A 336 0.56 -11.15 -11.68
C CYS A 336 -0.20 -12.18 -10.84
N ALA A 337 -1.31 -12.73 -11.37
CA ALA A 337 -2.10 -13.75 -10.68
C ALA A 337 -1.32 -15.04 -10.40
N LEU A 338 -0.23 -15.27 -11.15
CA LEU A 338 0.69 -16.40 -11.02
C LEU A 338 1.94 -16.05 -10.19
N GLY A 339 1.94 -14.91 -9.48
CA GLY A 339 3.01 -14.51 -8.57
C GLY A 339 3.22 -15.52 -7.43
N PRO A 340 2.17 -15.97 -6.74
CA PRO A 340 2.28 -17.11 -5.85
C PRO A 340 2.38 -18.43 -6.61
N SER A 341 3.30 -19.30 -6.20
CA SER A 341 3.37 -20.70 -6.64
C SER A 341 2.19 -21.53 -6.12
N SER A 342 2.12 -22.79 -6.55
CA SER A 342 1.05 -23.72 -6.17
C SER A 342 1.01 -24.06 -4.68
N ASP A 343 2.13 -23.92 -3.96
CA ASP A 343 2.22 -24.11 -2.51
C ASP A 343 2.07 -22.79 -1.72
N GLY A 344 1.97 -21.65 -2.42
CA GLY A 344 1.78 -20.32 -1.85
C GLY A 344 3.06 -19.50 -1.64
N THR A 345 4.25 -20.06 -1.87
CA THR A 345 5.48 -19.26 -1.81
C THR A 345 5.45 -18.13 -2.85
N TRP A 346 6.07 -17.01 -2.51
CA TRP A 346 6.16 -15.88 -3.44
C TRP A 346 7.28 -16.12 -4.45
N SER A 347 7.03 -15.85 -5.73
CA SER A 347 8.01 -16.04 -6.81
C SER A 347 9.31 -15.25 -6.67
N GLU A 348 9.32 -14.19 -5.86
CA GLU A 348 10.50 -13.35 -5.59
C GLU A 348 11.05 -13.61 -4.18
N THR A 349 10.95 -12.62 -3.30
CA THR A 349 11.40 -12.70 -1.90
C THR A 349 10.24 -12.33 -0.98
N PRO A 350 10.30 -12.71 0.31
CA PRO A 350 9.26 -12.34 1.24
C PRO A 350 9.19 -10.82 1.49
N ASN A 351 10.17 -10.02 1.08
CA ASN A 351 10.02 -8.55 1.07
C ASN A 351 9.30 -8.04 -0.17
N TYR A 352 9.60 -8.56 -1.35
CA TYR A 352 8.88 -8.18 -2.56
C TYR A 352 7.43 -8.69 -2.59
N TRP A 353 7.11 -9.71 -1.78
CA TRP A 353 5.74 -10.12 -1.50
C TRP A 353 4.85 -8.95 -1.03
N TYR A 354 5.35 -8.05 -0.18
CA TYR A 354 4.57 -6.88 0.27
C TYR A 354 4.16 -6.03 -0.91
N PHE A 355 5.10 -5.74 -1.82
CA PHE A 355 4.85 -4.85 -2.94
C PHE A 355 3.90 -5.49 -3.95
N GLY A 356 4.17 -6.74 -4.35
CA GLY A 356 3.35 -7.46 -5.30
C GLY A 356 1.93 -7.73 -4.78
N THR A 357 1.79 -8.22 -3.55
CA THR A 357 0.46 -8.54 -3.00
C THR A 357 -0.35 -7.32 -2.61
N THR A 358 0.28 -6.20 -2.20
CA THR A 358 -0.44 -4.93 -2.02
C THR A 358 -1.03 -4.49 -3.36
N ALA A 359 -0.23 -4.43 -4.42
CA ALA A 359 -0.70 -3.99 -5.73
C ALA A 359 -1.78 -4.92 -6.32
N HIS A 360 -1.61 -6.24 -6.16
CA HIS A 360 -2.62 -7.20 -6.55
C HIS A 360 -3.94 -6.99 -5.79
N ALA A 361 -3.89 -6.83 -4.46
CA ALA A 361 -5.08 -6.60 -3.65
C ALA A 361 -5.75 -5.25 -3.97
N GLU A 362 -4.97 -4.18 -4.20
CA GLU A 362 -5.47 -2.88 -4.66
C GLU A 362 -6.22 -3.03 -6.00
N MET A 363 -5.62 -3.72 -6.98
CA MET A 363 -6.24 -3.99 -8.28
C MET A 363 -7.52 -4.82 -8.15
N ALA A 364 -7.45 -5.96 -7.47
CA ALA A 364 -8.57 -6.87 -7.29
C ALA A 364 -9.73 -6.22 -6.53
N SER A 365 -9.43 -5.53 -5.42
CA SER A 365 -10.42 -4.84 -4.61
C SER A 365 -11.05 -3.68 -5.38
N ALA A 366 -10.28 -2.91 -6.14
CA ALA A 366 -10.82 -1.85 -6.99
C ALA A 366 -11.76 -2.40 -8.08
N LEU A 367 -11.38 -3.47 -8.78
CA LEU A 367 -12.23 -4.12 -9.78
C LEU A 367 -13.52 -4.64 -9.16
N LEU A 368 -13.42 -5.35 -8.03
CA LEU A 368 -14.56 -5.91 -7.32
C LEU A 368 -15.53 -4.82 -6.88
N THR A 369 -15.03 -3.77 -6.24
CA THR A 369 -15.86 -2.71 -5.68
C THR A 369 -16.43 -1.76 -6.73
N ALA A 370 -15.71 -1.52 -7.82
CA ALA A 370 -16.17 -0.64 -8.89
C ALA A 370 -17.10 -1.36 -9.88
N THR A 371 -16.85 -2.63 -10.20
CA THR A 371 -17.52 -3.33 -11.32
C THR A 371 -18.24 -4.63 -10.92
N GLY A 372 -18.10 -5.08 -9.67
CA GLY A 372 -18.78 -6.26 -9.13
C GLY A 372 -18.03 -7.58 -9.36
N SER A 373 -16.83 -7.57 -9.94
CA SER A 373 -16.03 -8.77 -10.19
C SER A 373 -14.53 -8.47 -10.11
N THR A 374 -13.75 -9.45 -9.66
CA THR A 374 -12.28 -9.42 -9.78
C THR A 374 -11.78 -9.91 -11.13
N TYR A 375 -12.68 -10.40 -12.01
CA TYR A 375 -12.35 -11.03 -13.29
C TYR A 375 -11.30 -12.12 -13.14
N ASP A 376 -11.53 -13.11 -12.28
CA ASP A 376 -10.64 -14.26 -12.05
C ASP A 376 -9.18 -13.91 -11.66
N LEU A 377 -8.92 -12.66 -11.25
CA LEU A 377 -7.59 -12.23 -10.84
C LEU A 377 -7.15 -12.89 -9.51
N VAL A 378 -8.09 -13.08 -8.59
CA VAL A 378 -7.83 -13.61 -7.24
C VAL A 378 -7.91 -15.13 -7.23
N LEU A 379 -6.80 -15.79 -7.59
CA LEU A 379 -6.68 -17.25 -7.61
C LEU A 379 -6.53 -17.88 -6.21
N PRO A 380 -6.89 -19.16 -6.00
CA PRO A 380 -6.73 -19.84 -4.72
C PRO A 380 -5.32 -19.79 -4.11
N THR A 381 -4.29 -19.65 -4.94
CA THR A 381 -2.89 -19.50 -4.49
C THR A 381 -2.66 -18.23 -3.67
N PHE A 382 -3.50 -17.19 -3.80
CA PHE A 382 -3.46 -16.02 -2.91
C PHE A 382 -3.95 -16.30 -1.47
N SER A 383 -4.79 -17.32 -1.28
CA SER A 383 -5.07 -17.83 0.06
C SER A 383 -3.81 -18.47 0.65
N LEU A 384 -3.12 -19.29 -0.14
CA LEU A 384 -1.89 -19.97 0.29
C LEU A 384 -0.73 -19.00 0.54
N THR A 385 -0.63 -17.91 -0.24
CA THR A 385 0.44 -16.93 -0.02
C THR A 385 0.27 -16.10 1.25
N ALA A 386 -0.97 -15.94 1.72
CA ALA A 386 -1.21 -15.38 3.05
C ALA A 386 -0.72 -16.34 4.15
N LEU A 387 -0.94 -17.66 3.99
CA LEU A 387 -0.38 -18.68 4.88
C LEU A 387 1.16 -18.67 4.87
N TYR A 388 1.77 -18.59 3.68
CA TYR A 388 3.21 -18.41 3.53
C TYR A 388 3.72 -17.20 4.32
N HIS A 389 3.08 -16.04 4.16
CA HIS A 389 3.46 -14.82 4.88
C HIS A 389 3.44 -15.00 6.40
N MET A 390 2.45 -15.73 6.92
CA MET A 390 2.39 -16.05 8.35
C MET A 390 3.57 -16.92 8.80
N HIS A 391 3.91 -17.96 8.05
CA HIS A 391 4.97 -18.90 8.43
C HIS A 391 6.39 -18.32 8.26
N VAL A 392 6.59 -17.36 7.35
CA VAL A 392 7.86 -16.63 7.25
C VAL A 392 7.95 -15.46 8.23
N SER A 393 6.93 -15.25 9.07
CA SER A 393 6.89 -14.15 10.04
C SER A 393 7.02 -14.66 11.47
N GLY A 394 8.10 -14.28 12.15
CA GLY A 394 8.27 -14.54 13.57
C GLY A 394 7.57 -13.50 14.46
N PRO A 395 7.68 -13.66 15.80
CA PRO A 395 7.13 -12.69 16.77
C PRO A 395 7.76 -11.29 16.69
N VAL A 396 9.00 -11.19 16.19
CA VAL A 396 9.76 -9.92 16.12
C VAL A 396 9.79 -9.39 14.70
N ALA A 397 10.12 -10.25 13.74
CA ALA A 397 10.34 -9.84 12.36
C ALA A 397 10.09 -11.02 11.42
N LYS A 398 9.99 -10.68 10.14
CA LYS A 398 9.97 -11.64 9.05
C LYS A 398 11.35 -12.25 8.82
N PHE A 399 11.40 -13.52 8.46
CA PHE A 399 12.59 -14.17 7.93
C PHE A 399 12.94 -13.56 6.57
N ASP A 400 14.20 -13.18 6.41
CA ASP A 400 14.71 -12.51 5.23
C ASP A 400 15.61 -13.45 4.44
N ASN A 401 15.29 -13.64 3.15
CA ASN A 401 16.11 -14.33 2.18
C ASN A 401 16.06 -13.60 0.83
N GLY A 402 17.16 -13.69 0.08
CA GLY A 402 17.32 -12.93 -1.17
C GLY A 402 17.36 -11.42 -0.94
N ASP A 403 16.95 -10.67 -1.96
CA ASP A 403 16.87 -9.20 -1.92
C ASP A 403 15.74 -8.72 -0.99
N THR A 404 16.08 -7.80 -0.08
CA THR A 404 15.18 -7.27 0.95
C THR A 404 15.02 -5.75 0.89
N GLY A 405 15.49 -5.13 -0.19
CA GLY A 405 15.75 -3.70 -0.28
C GLY A 405 14.58 -2.70 -0.43
N PRO A 406 13.30 -3.06 -0.72
CA PRO A 406 12.30 -2.02 -0.92
C PRO A 406 11.84 -1.39 0.40
N ASN A 407 11.93 -0.07 0.49
CA ASN A 407 11.24 0.69 1.53
C ASN A 407 9.72 0.50 1.43
N LYS A 408 9.07 0.30 2.57
CA LYS A 408 7.62 0.02 2.67
C LYS A 408 6.86 1.28 3.05
N PHE A 409 6.75 2.24 2.13
CA PHE A 409 6.02 3.49 2.38
C PHE A 409 4.51 3.31 2.22
N SER A 410 4.08 2.75 1.09
CA SER A 410 2.67 2.59 0.71
C SER A 410 2.22 1.13 0.60
N THR A 411 3.06 0.21 1.07
CA THR A 411 2.89 -1.24 0.96
C THR A 411 2.92 -1.88 2.35
N THR A 412 1.96 -2.77 2.61
CA THR A 412 1.77 -3.43 3.91
C THR A 412 1.32 -4.87 3.68
N ALA A 413 1.24 -5.67 4.75
CA ALA A 413 0.62 -6.98 4.69
C ALA A 413 -0.92 -6.93 4.79
N ASN A 414 -1.56 -5.75 4.69
CA ASN A 414 -3.02 -5.62 4.81
C ASN A 414 -3.80 -6.30 3.70
N SER A 415 -3.16 -6.66 2.59
CA SER A 415 -3.70 -7.56 1.57
C SER A 415 -4.23 -8.88 2.16
N MET A 416 -3.65 -9.35 3.27
CA MET A 416 -4.14 -10.53 4.02
C MET A 416 -5.56 -10.37 4.54
N MET A 417 -5.99 -9.17 4.92
CA MET A 417 -7.37 -8.93 5.37
C MET A 417 -8.35 -9.04 4.20
N PHE A 418 -7.96 -8.53 3.03
CA PHE A 418 -8.73 -8.68 1.80
C PHE A 418 -8.86 -10.15 1.41
N TYR A 419 -7.75 -10.91 1.36
CA TYR A 419 -7.78 -12.35 1.06
C TYR A 419 -8.53 -13.14 2.12
N GLY A 420 -8.38 -12.80 3.40
CA GLY A 420 -9.11 -13.41 4.50
C GLY A 420 -10.62 -13.32 4.31
N SER A 421 -11.11 -12.12 3.95
CA SER A 421 -12.53 -11.92 3.63
C SER A 421 -12.94 -12.65 2.34
N PHE A 422 -12.14 -12.54 1.28
CA PHE A 422 -12.45 -13.11 -0.04
C PHE A 422 -12.52 -14.65 -0.02
N PHE A 423 -11.63 -15.31 0.72
CA PHE A 423 -11.55 -16.77 0.82
C PHE A 423 -12.23 -17.35 2.07
N ASN A 424 -12.89 -16.51 2.88
CA ASN A 424 -13.46 -16.91 4.17
C ASN A 424 -12.41 -17.57 5.10
N GLN A 425 -11.20 -16.99 5.14
CA GLN A 425 -10.07 -17.42 5.97
C GLN A 425 -9.83 -16.43 7.11
N ASN A 426 -10.63 -16.57 8.17
CA ASN A 426 -10.60 -15.69 9.35
C ASN A 426 -9.19 -15.51 9.92
N ARG A 427 -8.34 -16.54 9.86
CA ARG A 427 -6.98 -16.52 10.41
C ARG A 427 -6.11 -15.40 9.85
N TYR A 428 -6.25 -15.07 8.56
CA TYR A 428 -5.41 -14.09 7.89
C TYR A 428 -5.72 -12.67 8.39
N THR A 429 -7.00 -12.36 8.56
CA THR A 429 -7.46 -11.12 9.20
C THR A 429 -6.98 -11.04 10.65
N LEU A 430 -7.14 -12.13 11.42
CA LEU A 430 -6.71 -12.17 12.82
C LEU A 430 -5.20 -12.00 12.98
N PHE A 431 -4.40 -12.55 12.06
CA PHE A 431 -2.95 -12.40 12.08
C PHE A 431 -2.52 -10.96 11.78
N GLN A 432 -3.11 -10.37 10.74
CA GLN A 432 -2.66 -9.07 10.24
C GLN A 432 -3.13 -7.92 11.12
N ARG A 433 -4.30 -8.01 11.75
CA ARG A 433 -4.80 -6.90 12.61
C ARG A 433 -3.90 -6.61 13.81
N ASP A 434 -3.08 -7.58 14.22
CA ASP A 434 -2.16 -7.46 15.36
C ASP A 434 -0.77 -6.94 14.93
N ARG A 435 -0.57 -6.58 13.64
CA ARG A 435 0.72 -6.12 13.10
C ARG A 435 0.87 -4.60 13.14
N ASP A 436 2.11 -4.15 13.22
CA ASP A 436 2.49 -2.75 13.31
C ASP A 436 2.24 -1.98 12.00
N ASP A 437 2.20 -2.67 10.87
CA ASP A 437 1.85 -2.13 9.55
C ASP A 437 0.33 -2.20 9.23
N ALA A 438 -0.49 -2.66 10.17
CA ALA A 438 -1.95 -2.62 10.06
C ALA A 438 -2.58 -1.20 10.07
N PRO A 439 -2.11 -0.22 10.87
CA PRO A 439 -2.78 1.08 11.05
C PRO A 439 -2.70 2.06 9.86
N GLU A 440 -3.23 1.69 8.68
CA GLU A 440 -3.35 2.55 7.51
C GLU A 440 -4.72 2.36 6.80
N PRO A 441 -5.14 3.28 5.91
CA PRO A 441 -6.50 3.30 5.37
C PRO A 441 -7.04 2.00 4.75
N TRP A 442 -6.23 1.10 4.18
CA TRP A 442 -6.76 -0.15 3.64
C TRP A 442 -7.34 -1.08 4.70
N SER A 443 -6.74 -1.14 5.89
CA SER A 443 -7.26 -1.92 7.01
C SER A 443 -8.65 -1.48 7.42
N MET A 444 -8.98 -0.19 7.27
CA MET A 444 -10.31 0.34 7.58
C MET A 444 -11.42 -0.21 6.67
N PHE A 445 -11.07 -0.86 5.55
CA PHE A 445 -12.04 -1.37 4.56
C PHE A 445 -11.89 -2.85 4.20
N TRP A 446 -10.70 -3.41 4.40
CA TRP A 446 -10.43 -4.84 4.17
C TRP A 446 -10.58 -5.70 5.42
N TYR A 447 -10.49 -5.11 6.61
CA TYR A 447 -10.77 -5.80 7.87
C TYR A 447 -12.24 -6.22 7.96
N ASP A 448 -12.50 -7.45 8.41
CA ASP A 448 -13.84 -7.94 8.76
C ASP A 448 -14.02 -7.84 10.29
N PRO A 449 -14.71 -6.80 10.81
CA PRO A 449 -14.89 -6.61 12.24
C PRO A 449 -15.78 -7.66 12.90
N SER A 450 -16.48 -8.51 12.13
CA SER A 450 -17.25 -9.61 12.70
C SER A 450 -16.35 -10.72 13.24
N VAL A 451 -15.07 -10.76 12.85
CA VAL A 451 -14.15 -11.87 13.14
C VAL A 451 -13.40 -11.62 14.45
N SER A 452 -13.53 -12.55 15.40
CA SER A 452 -12.84 -12.53 16.69
C SER A 452 -12.07 -13.82 16.96
N GLY A 453 -11.24 -13.81 18.01
CA GLY A 453 -10.40 -14.94 18.40
C GLY A 453 -8.90 -14.70 18.19
N ALA A 454 -8.13 -15.78 18.34
CA ALA A 454 -6.67 -15.77 18.30
C ALA A 454 -6.17 -16.43 17.00
N PHE A 455 -5.28 -15.79 16.24
CA PHE A 455 -4.80 -16.35 14.97
C PHE A 455 -3.99 -17.65 15.17
N TRP A 456 -3.35 -17.80 16.33
CA TRP A 456 -2.47 -18.93 16.67
C TRP A 456 -3.22 -20.16 17.17
N ASP A 457 -4.51 -20.03 17.53
CA ASP A 457 -5.29 -21.16 18.02
C ASP A 457 -5.48 -22.21 16.93
N GLY A 458 -5.04 -23.44 17.21
CA GLY A 458 -5.02 -24.54 16.26
C GLY A 458 -4.16 -24.30 15.01
N MET A 459 -3.16 -23.42 15.06
CA MET A 459 -2.21 -23.24 13.96
C MET A 459 -1.04 -24.21 14.07
N PRO A 460 -0.73 -24.99 13.03
CA PRO A 460 0.50 -25.78 12.98
C PRO A 460 1.73 -24.89 13.20
N LEU A 461 2.70 -25.39 13.98
CA LEU A 461 3.94 -24.65 14.25
C LEU A 461 4.87 -24.63 13.04
N ASP A 462 4.76 -25.64 12.18
CA ASP A 462 5.54 -25.87 10.99
C ASP A 462 4.66 -26.03 9.76
N HIS A 463 5.20 -25.64 8.60
CA HIS A 463 4.58 -25.84 7.30
C HIS A 463 5.66 -26.13 6.28
N TYR A 464 5.39 -27.10 5.41
CA TYR A 464 6.28 -27.44 4.30
C TYR A 464 5.78 -26.75 3.02
N PHE A 465 6.68 -26.02 2.38
CA PHE A 465 6.51 -25.34 1.11
C PHE A 465 7.40 -26.09 0.09
N ASP A 466 6.82 -26.58 -1.00
CA ASP A 466 7.43 -27.54 -1.96
C ASP A 466 8.08 -26.86 -3.16
#